data_AF-A0A382V400-F1
#
_entry.id   AF-A0A382V400-F1
#
_cell.length_a   1.000
_cell.length_b   1.000
_cell.length_c   1.000
_cell.angle_alpha   90.00
_cell.angle_beta   90.00
_cell.angle_gamma   90.00
#
_symmetry.space_group_name_H-M   'P 1'
#
loop_
_entity.id
_entity.type
_entity.pdbx_description
1 polymer ?
#
loop_
_entity_poly.entity_id
_entity_poly.type
_entity_poly.pdbx_seq_one_letter_code
_entity_poly.pdbx_strand_id
1 'polypeptide(L)'
;SSLCFFSVVDQKKTKDVEMISVRHFNNDPVNEKKKSLVDSFSWSSFYFVDGDMGSLSISIDRRSNEQISLDCFPHALSEQKKVLKESFLSSSLSKYGAGRVFLFHNQSETANEYVHVTGYLSSGFYSDILGVCCFSDEMNTVNNSWNNQKGKNELITKDSLSSVSSGDYLVHSVHGIGKYAGLSIVGPVNNKKECLSIVYKNNGILHVPLEKLSCVHRYVSNNKNPTMHELGKKRWGQDIKKTQNAVSVVSKKLLSLYSNKKIPRGFSYAKKDDLLSALEDSFPFIET
;
A
#
# COMPACT_ATOMS: atom_id res chain seq x y z
N SER A 1 -17.55 -25.18 -23.62
CA SER A 1 -16.38 -24.26 -23.61
C SER A 1 -15.87 -24.14 -22.19
N SER A 2 -14.68 -24.66 -21.87
CA SER A 2 -14.11 -24.59 -20.52
C SER A 2 -13.28 -23.31 -20.38
N LEU A 3 -13.57 -22.44 -19.40
CA LEU A 3 -12.65 -21.36 -19.03
C LEU A 3 -11.47 -21.94 -18.25
N CYS A 4 -10.25 -21.72 -18.74
CA CYS A 4 -9.03 -22.01 -18.01
C CYS A 4 -8.60 -20.76 -17.22
N PHE A 5 -8.67 -20.82 -15.89
CA PHE A 5 -7.92 -19.90 -15.05
C PHE A 5 -6.58 -20.52 -14.68
N PHE A 6 -5.49 -19.78 -14.91
CA PHE A 6 -4.15 -20.20 -14.50
C PHE A 6 -3.88 -19.74 -13.07
N SER A 7 -3.99 -20.65 -12.10
CA SER A 7 -3.51 -20.42 -10.73
C SER A 7 -2.01 -20.71 -10.68
N VAL A 8 -1.21 -19.68 -10.39
CA VAL A 8 0.27 -19.78 -10.30
C VAL A 8 0.72 -20.73 -9.18
N VAL A 9 -0.12 -20.93 -8.15
CA VAL A 9 0.22 -21.76 -6.98
C VAL A 9 -0.05 -23.25 -7.23
N ASP A 10 -1.13 -23.59 -7.95
CA ASP A 10 -1.60 -24.99 -7.99
C ASP A 10 -1.19 -25.77 -9.26
N GLN A 11 -0.68 -25.11 -10.30
CA GLN A 11 -0.24 -25.71 -11.59
C GLN A 11 -1.12 -26.87 -12.15
N LYS A 12 -2.41 -26.94 -11.81
CA LYS A 12 -3.35 -27.96 -12.32
C LYS A 12 -4.47 -27.32 -13.15
N LYS A 13 -4.76 -27.96 -14.29
CA LYS A 13 -5.78 -27.57 -15.26
C LYS A 13 -7.20 -27.91 -14.79
N THR A 14 -8.12 -27.04 -15.22
CA THR A 14 -9.59 -27.18 -15.31
C THR A 14 -10.34 -27.45 -14.00
N LYS A 15 -10.95 -26.40 -13.44
CA LYS A 15 -12.13 -26.52 -12.57
C LYS A 15 -13.38 -26.39 -13.45
N ASP A 16 -14.27 -27.38 -13.40
CA ASP A 16 -15.61 -27.25 -13.99
C ASP A 16 -16.38 -26.17 -13.22
N VAL A 17 -16.76 -25.10 -13.92
CA VAL A 17 -17.49 -23.99 -13.32
C VAL A 17 -18.98 -24.37 -13.27
N GLU A 18 -19.48 -24.72 -12.08
CA GLU A 18 -20.87 -25.14 -11.90
C GLU A 18 -21.90 -24.01 -12.09
N MET A 19 -21.50 -22.76 -11.83
CA MET A 19 -22.39 -21.60 -11.88
C MET A 19 -21.60 -20.34 -12.24
N ILE A 20 -22.16 -19.51 -13.13
CA ILE A 20 -21.66 -18.16 -13.43
C ILE A 20 -22.77 -17.18 -13.10
N SER A 21 -22.49 -16.24 -12.20
CA SER A 21 -23.39 -15.14 -11.86
C SER A 21 -22.90 -13.87 -12.53
N VAL A 22 -23.69 -13.30 -13.45
CA VAL A 22 -23.37 -12.02 -14.08
C VAL A 22 -24.21 -10.94 -13.42
N ARG A 23 -23.56 -9.86 -12.96
CA ARG A 23 -24.22 -8.71 -12.35
C ARG A 23 -24.27 -7.57 -13.36
N HIS A 24 -25.47 -7.07 -13.66
CA HIS A 24 -25.65 -5.82 -14.39
C HIS A 24 -25.74 -4.66 -13.39
N PHE A 25 -25.25 -3.48 -13.79
CA PHE A 25 -25.10 -2.31 -12.91
C PHE A 25 -26.40 -1.84 -12.22
N ASN A 26 -27.58 -2.19 -12.72
CA ASN A 26 -28.87 -1.81 -12.14
C ASN A 26 -29.83 -2.97 -11.83
N ASN A 27 -29.44 -4.24 -12.05
CA ASN A 27 -30.35 -5.38 -11.91
C ASN A 27 -29.77 -6.51 -11.04
N ASP A 28 -30.67 -7.28 -10.44
CA ASP A 28 -30.33 -8.47 -9.65
C ASP A 28 -29.54 -9.51 -10.48
N PRO A 29 -28.62 -10.26 -9.85
CA PRO A 29 -27.76 -11.21 -10.54
C PRO A 29 -28.56 -12.31 -11.24
N VAL A 30 -28.33 -12.47 -12.54
CA VAL A 30 -28.89 -13.59 -13.31
C VAL A 30 -27.96 -14.79 -13.13
N ASN A 31 -28.51 -15.88 -12.56
CA ASN A 31 -27.77 -17.11 -12.31
C ASN A 31 -28.15 -18.16 -13.36
N GLU A 32 -27.21 -18.52 -14.24
CA GLU A 32 -27.40 -19.63 -15.18
C GLU A 32 -26.53 -20.83 -14.79
N LYS A 33 -27.13 -22.03 -14.79
CA LYS A 33 -26.45 -23.31 -14.49
C LYS A 33 -26.26 -24.13 -15.76
N LYS A 34 -25.05 -24.64 -15.96
CA LYS A 34 -24.67 -25.63 -17.01
C LYS A 34 -24.92 -25.23 -18.48
N LYS A 35 -25.05 -23.95 -18.80
CA LYS A 35 -24.96 -23.46 -20.19
C LYS A 35 -23.52 -23.08 -20.52
N SER A 36 -23.13 -23.30 -21.78
CA SER A 36 -21.87 -22.77 -22.31
C SER A 36 -21.96 -21.25 -22.29
N LEU A 37 -20.92 -20.55 -21.79
CA LEU A 37 -20.85 -19.08 -21.79
C LEU A 37 -21.18 -18.46 -23.15
N VAL A 38 -20.84 -19.17 -24.22
CA VAL A 38 -21.10 -18.73 -25.60
C VAL A 38 -22.59 -18.71 -25.92
N ASP A 39 -23.38 -19.63 -25.37
CA ASP A 39 -24.82 -19.78 -25.64
C ASP A 39 -25.70 -19.00 -24.65
N SER A 40 -25.12 -18.56 -23.53
CA SER A 40 -25.80 -17.75 -22.50
C SER A 40 -25.99 -16.28 -22.92
N PHE A 41 -25.27 -15.81 -23.94
CA PHE A 41 -25.37 -14.43 -24.41
C PHE A 41 -25.85 -14.39 -25.86
N SER A 42 -26.92 -13.64 -26.14
CA SER A 42 -27.19 -13.18 -27.49
C SER A 42 -26.04 -12.27 -27.91
N TRP A 43 -25.22 -12.67 -28.89
CA TRP A 43 -24.04 -11.90 -29.30
C TRP A 43 -24.38 -10.50 -29.85
N SER A 44 -25.66 -10.19 -30.06
CA SER A 44 -26.20 -8.85 -30.30
C SER A 44 -26.04 -7.87 -29.13
N SER A 45 -25.58 -8.33 -27.97
CA SER A 45 -25.41 -7.52 -26.75
C SER A 45 -23.95 -7.15 -26.45
N PHE A 46 -23.00 -7.62 -27.27
CA PHE A 46 -21.60 -7.24 -27.12
C PHE A 46 -21.28 -6.08 -28.06
N TYR A 47 -20.88 -4.98 -27.45
CA TYR A 47 -20.37 -3.82 -28.15
C TYR A 47 -18.84 -3.84 -28.06
N PHE A 48 -18.17 -3.83 -29.20
CA PHE A 48 -16.73 -3.66 -29.27
C PHE A 48 -16.43 -2.16 -29.24
N VAL A 49 -15.67 -1.75 -28.24
CA VAL A 49 -15.24 -0.36 -28.07
C VAL A 49 -13.82 -0.25 -28.59
N ASP A 50 -13.64 0.41 -29.73
CA ASP A 50 -12.32 0.79 -30.25
C ASP A 50 -12.09 2.26 -29.90
N GLY A 51 -11.02 2.51 -29.14
CA GLY A 51 -10.63 3.86 -28.70
C GLY A 51 -9.36 4.30 -29.42
N ASP A 52 -9.51 5.25 -30.35
CA ASP A 52 -8.38 5.86 -31.05
C ASP A 52 -8.32 7.34 -30.69
N MET A 53 -7.24 7.75 -30.01
CA MET A 53 -6.85 9.13 -29.67
C MET A 53 -8.01 10.13 -29.50
N GLY A 54 -8.89 9.87 -28.53
CA GLY A 54 -9.97 10.80 -28.14
C GLY A 54 -11.31 10.59 -28.82
N SER A 55 -11.45 9.61 -29.72
CA SER A 55 -12.74 9.18 -30.26
C SER A 55 -13.01 7.73 -29.83
N LEU A 56 -14.15 7.51 -29.17
CA LEU A 56 -14.65 6.17 -28.87
C LEU A 56 -15.60 5.77 -29.99
N SER A 57 -15.40 4.61 -30.61
CA SER A 57 -16.36 4.02 -31.54
C SER A 57 -16.91 2.72 -30.99
N ILE A 58 -18.21 2.50 -31.15
CA ILE A 58 -18.87 1.24 -30.82
C ILE A 58 -19.23 0.52 -32.11
N SER A 59 -18.85 -0.76 -32.20
CA SER A 59 -19.31 -1.68 -33.24
C SER A 59 -20.03 -2.88 -32.63
N ILE A 60 -21.11 -3.32 -33.27
CA ILE A 60 -21.91 -4.47 -32.84
C ILE A 60 -21.28 -5.79 -33.34
N ASP A 61 -20.64 -5.75 -34.51
CA ASP A 61 -19.91 -6.89 -35.06
C ASP A 61 -18.61 -6.38 -35.71
N ARG A 62 -17.47 -6.98 -35.33
CA ARG A 62 -16.14 -6.65 -35.87
C ARG A 62 -16.03 -6.93 -37.37
N ARG A 63 -16.99 -7.67 -37.96
CA ARG A 63 -17.12 -7.94 -39.40
C ARG A 63 -18.07 -7.00 -40.13
N SER A 64 -19.00 -6.36 -39.41
CA SER A 64 -19.87 -5.34 -39.99
C SER A 64 -19.15 -4.00 -40.01
N ASN A 65 -19.19 -3.29 -41.13
CA ASN A 65 -18.58 -1.95 -41.24
C ASN A 65 -19.42 -0.84 -40.59
N GLU A 66 -20.45 -1.21 -39.81
CA GLU A 66 -21.31 -0.28 -39.10
C GLU A 66 -20.67 0.08 -37.76
N GLN A 67 -19.99 1.23 -37.76
CA GLN A 67 -19.42 1.84 -36.55
C GLN A 67 -20.25 3.07 -36.17
N ILE A 68 -20.64 3.14 -34.91
CA ILE A 68 -21.26 4.33 -34.33
C ILE A 68 -20.17 5.07 -33.56
N SER A 69 -19.81 6.27 -34.01
CA SER A 69 -18.91 7.15 -33.26
C SER A 69 -19.65 7.69 -32.04
N LEU A 70 -18.99 7.69 -30.89
CA LEU A 70 -19.53 8.22 -29.63
C LEU A 70 -18.95 9.59 -29.27
N ASP A 71 -17.87 10.03 -29.93
CA ASP A 71 -17.22 11.34 -29.75
C ASP A 71 -17.18 11.80 -28.29
N CYS A 72 -16.50 11.02 -27.44
CA CYS A 72 -16.32 11.32 -26.03
C CYS A 72 -15.14 12.28 -25.85
N PHE A 73 -15.43 13.58 -25.75
CA PHE A 73 -14.39 14.57 -25.55
C PHE A 73 -14.06 14.71 -24.06
N PRO A 74 -12.77 14.59 -23.67
CA PRO A 74 -12.37 14.75 -22.29
C PRO A 74 -12.61 16.18 -21.82
N HIS A 75 -13.09 16.30 -20.59
CA HIS A 75 -13.28 17.57 -19.91
C HIS A 75 -12.22 17.70 -18.81
N ALA A 76 -11.21 18.54 -19.05
CA ALA A 76 -10.30 18.98 -18.02
C ALA A 76 -10.93 20.19 -17.33
N LEU A 77 -11.52 19.98 -16.16
CA LEU A 77 -12.07 21.07 -15.36
C LEU A 77 -10.87 21.78 -14.72
N SER A 78 -10.29 22.73 -15.45
CA SER A 78 -9.15 23.51 -14.95
C SER A 78 -9.50 24.16 -13.61
N GLU A 79 -8.50 24.26 -12.73
CA GLU A 79 -8.54 24.47 -11.27
C GLU A 79 -9.31 25.70 -10.72
N GLN A 80 -10.30 26.25 -11.41
CA GLN A 80 -10.93 27.52 -11.06
C GLN A 80 -12.31 27.34 -10.42
N LYS A 81 -12.32 27.58 -9.10
CA LYS A 81 -13.39 28.09 -8.21
C LYS A 81 -14.82 27.55 -8.38
N LYS A 82 -15.39 27.10 -7.25
CA LYS A 82 -16.79 26.66 -7.00
C LYS A 82 -17.88 27.43 -7.79
N VAL A 83 -17.74 28.75 -7.96
CA VAL A 83 -18.69 29.62 -8.67
C VAL A 83 -18.78 29.33 -10.18
N LEU A 84 -17.69 28.91 -10.83
CA LEU A 84 -17.73 28.52 -12.23
C LEU A 84 -18.43 27.18 -12.42
N LYS A 85 -18.27 26.23 -11.47
CA LYS A 85 -18.95 24.92 -11.52
C LYS A 85 -20.47 25.06 -11.65
N GLU A 86 -21.11 25.93 -10.87
CA GLU A 86 -22.57 26.15 -10.91
C GLU A 86 -23.04 26.76 -12.25
N SER A 87 -22.30 27.76 -12.77
CA SER A 87 -22.62 28.39 -14.06
C SER A 87 -22.52 27.40 -15.23
N PHE A 88 -21.55 26.48 -15.21
CA PHE A 88 -21.37 25.46 -16.24
C PHE A 88 -22.35 24.29 -16.11
N LEU A 89 -22.74 23.93 -14.88
CA LEU A 89 -23.80 22.95 -14.67
C LEU A 89 -25.13 23.48 -15.20
N SER A 90 -25.41 24.78 -15.02
CA SER A 90 -26.61 25.42 -15.58
C SER A 90 -26.61 25.50 -17.12
N SER A 91 -25.44 25.74 -17.75
CA SER A 91 -25.31 25.72 -19.22
C SER A 91 -25.34 24.33 -19.82
N SER A 92 -24.83 23.33 -19.10
CA SER A 92 -24.93 21.92 -19.51
C SER A 92 -26.36 21.40 -19.35
N LEU A 93 -27.08 21.84 -18.32
CA LEU A 93 -28.49 21.52 -18.11
C LEU A 93 -29.37 22.12 -19.21
N SER A 94 -29.10 23.35 -19.65
CA SER A 94 -29.84 23.96 -20.76
C SER A 94 -29.55 23.30 -22.11
N LYS A 95 -28.32 22.79 -22.31
CA LYS A 95 -27.91 22.11 -23.56
C LYS A 95 -28.43 20.67 -23.67
N TYR A 96 -28.36 19.87 -22.60
CA TYR A 96 -28.65 18.42 -22.65
C TYR A 96 -29.96 18.00 -21.97
N GLY A 97 -30.52 18.85 -21.10
CA GLY A 97 -31.76 18.60 -20.36
C GLY A 97 -31.56 17.85 -19.04
N ALA A 98 -32.57 17.95 -18.15
CA ALA A 98 -32.57 17.27 -16.85
C ALA A 98 -32.52 15.74 -17.03
N GLY A 99 -31.65 15.07 -16.26
CA GLY A 99 -31.48 13.61 -16.32
C GLY A 99 -30.39 13.09 -17.27
N ARG A 100 -29.71 13.95 -18.03
CA ARG A 100 -28.57 13.57 -18.91
C ARG A 100 -27.22 14.15 -18.46
N VAL A 101 -27.18 14.78 -17.30
CA VAL A 101 -25.96 15.26 -16.65
C VAL A 101 -25.69 14.39 -15.44
N PHE A 102 -24.53 13.72 -15.43
CA PHE A 102 -24.12 12.78 -14.42
C PHE A 102 -22.98 13.37 -13.58
N LEU A 103 -23.15 13.35 -12.25
CA LEU A 103 -22.14 13.80 -11.30
C LEU A 103 -21.57 12.60 -10.55
N PHE A 104 -20.28 12.35 -10.70
CA PHE A 104 -19.57 11.30 -9.97
C PHE A 104 -18.96 11.90 -8.70
N HIS A 105 -19.52 11.56 -7.53
CA HIS A 105 -18.98 11.93 -6.22
C HIS A 105 -18.89 10.71 -5.30
N ASN A 106 -18.15 10.84 -4.19
CA ASN A 106 -18.13 9.85 -3.12
C ASN A 106 -19.16 10.10 -1.98
N GLN A 107 -19.87 11.24 -1.97
CA GLN A 107 -20.78 11.61 -0.88
C GLN A 107 -22.20 11.89 -1.37
N SER A 108 -23.17 11.04 -1.04
CA SER A 108 -24.59 11.11 -1.44
C SER A 108 -25.26 12.43 -1.08
N GLU A 109 -25.20 13.43 -1.97
CA GLU A 109 -26.11 14.58 -1.91
C GLU A 109 -27.12 14.47 -3.05
N THR A 110 -28.41 14.59 -2.73
CA THR A 110 -29.49 14.52 -3.70
C THR A 110 -29.86 15.94 -4.14
N ALA A 111 -29.36 16.36 -5.31
CA ALA A 111 -29.94 17.49 -6.03
C ALA A 111 -30.91 16.97 -7.09
N ASN A 112 -32.16 17.46 -7.07
CA ASN A 112 -33.28 16.95 -7.90
C ASN A 112 -33.12 17.14 -9.43
N GLU A 113 -32.08 17.80 -9.90
CA GLU A 113 -31.86 18.09 -11.32
C GLU A 113 -30.73 17.26 -11.97
N TYR A 114 -29.89 16.59 -11.16
CA TYR A 114 -28.72 15.83 -11.60
C TYR A 114 -28.81 14.35 -11.20
N VAL A 115 -28.25 13.46 -12.02
CA VAL A 115 -28.15 12.04 -11.67
C VAL A 115 -26.81 11.80 -10.99
N HIS A 116 -26.85 11.58 -9.69
CA HIS A 116 -25.67 11.27 -8.89
C HIS A 116 -25.32 9.78 -9.05
N VAL A 117 -24.07 9.51 -9.45
CA VAL A 117 -23.56 8.14 -9.61
C VAL A 117 -22.45 7.91 -8.61
N THR A 118 -22.59 6.89 -7.78
CA THR A 118 -21.55 6.45 -6.85
C THR A 118 -20.47 5.70 -7.63
N GLY A 119 -19.29 6.30 -7.79
CA GLY A 119 -18.19 5.68 -8.52
C GLY A 119 -17.05 6.65 -8.77
N TYR A 120 -15.90 6.11 -9.16
CA TYR A 120 -14.72 6.89 -9.49
C TYR A 120 -14.59 7.03 -11.01
N LEU A 121 -14.50 8.27 -11.50
CA LEU A 121 -14.22 8.57 -12.89
C LEU A 121 -12.86 9.28 -12.96
N SER A 122 -11.93 8.80 -13.81
CA SER A 122 -10.58 9.37 -13.87
C SER A 122 -10.54 10.80 -14.40
N SER A 123 -11.46 11.14 -15.32
CA SER A 123 -11.60 12.46 -15.93
C SER A 123 -13.05 12.65 -16.39
N GLY A 124 -13.59 13.86 -16.27
CA GLY A 124 -14.90 14.17 -16.85
C GLY A 124 -14.90 14.04 -18.38
N PHE A 125 -16.06 13.87 -19.00
CA PHE A 125 -16.21 13.91 -20.47
C PHE A 125 -17.63 14.31 -20.87
N TYR A 126 -17.79 14.79 -22.11
CA TYR A 126 -19.11 15.00 -22.71
C TYR A 126 -19.18 14.33 -24.08
N SER A 127 -20.40 13.96 -24.49
CA SER A 127 -20.69 13.44 -25.82
C SER A 127 -21.95 14.11 -26.34
N ASP A 128 -21.81 14.85 -27.44
CA ASP A 128 -22.94 15.48 -28.13
C ASP A 128 -23.84 14.44 -28.81
N ILE A 129 -23.27 13.32 -29.26
CA ILE A 129 -23.98 12.23 -29.95
C ILE A 129 -24.92 11.50 -28.99
N LEU A 130 -24.44 11.20 -27.79
CA LEU A 130 -25.26 10.58 -26.74
C LEU A 130 -26.13 11.62 -26.01
N GLY A 131 -25.79 12.91 -26.15
CA GLY A 131 -26.41 14.01 -25.42
C GLY A 131 -26.14 13.93 -23.92
N VAL A 132 -24.95 13.46 -23.52
CA VAL A 132 -24.60 13.18 -22.12
C VAL A 132 -23.39 14.00 -21.69
N CYS A 133 -23.41 14.47 -20.44
CA CYS A 133 -22.25 15.12 -19.82
C CYS A 133 -21.95 14.49 -18.45
N CYS A 134 -20.71 14.04 -18.26
CA CYS A 134 -20.23 13.37 -17.07
C CYS A 134 -19.15 14.23 -16.39
N PHE A 135 -19.39 14.63 -15.15
CA PHE A 135 -18.42 15.35 -14.34
C PHE A 135 -17.76 14.40 -13.35
N SER A 136 -16.42 14.35 -13.35
CA SER A 136 -15.66 13.80 -12.23
C SER A 136 -15.32 14.93 -11.27
N ASP A 137 -15.53 14.71 -9.97
CA ASP A 137 -14.89 15.55 -8.98
C ASP A 137 -13.42 15.14 -8.92
N GLU A 138 -12.60 15.77 -9.78
CA GLU A 138 -11.16 15.56 -9.85
C GLU A 138 -10.50 16.01 -8.54
N MET A 139 -10.57 15.15 -7.53
CA MET A 139 -9.77 15.30 -6.33
C MET A 139 -8.36 14.80 -6.67
N ASN A 140 -7.50 15.75 -7.03
CA ASN A 140 -6.04 15.69 -7.05
C ASN A 140 -5.44 14.28 -6.93
N THR A 141 -4.95 13.73 -8.04
CA THR A 141 -4.03 12.59 -8.03
C THR A 141 -2.72 12.99 -7.34
N VAL A 142 -2.70 12.97 -6.01
CA VAL A 142 -1.48 13.17 -5.22
C VAL A 142 -0.70 11.86 -5.26
N ASN A 143 0.47 11.90 -5.90
CA ASN A 143 1.46 10.84 -5.89
C ASN A 143 1.88 10.51 -4.44
N ASN A 144 1.25 9.49 -3.86
CA ASN A 144 1.62 8.94 -2.56
C ASN A 144 2.95 8.19 -2.66
N SER A 145 4.06 8.91 -2.58
CA SER A 145 5.41 8.36 -2.45
C SER A 145 6.02 8.76 -1.10
N TRP A 146 5.45 8.28 -0.01
CA TRP A 146 6.15 8.24 1.28
C TRP A 146 6.64 6.83 1.56
N ASN A 147 7.88 6.58 1.14
CA ASN A 147 8.60 5.36 1.43
C ASN A 147 9.14 5.43 2.87
N ASN A 148 8.35 4.93 3.82
CA ASN A 148 8.78 4.76 5.20
C ASN A 148 9.85 3.66 5.28
N GLN A 149 11.13 4.04 5.19
CA GLN A 149 12.23 3.14 5.52
C GLN A 149 12.23 2.88 7.03
N LYS A 150 11.49 1.86 7.46
CA LYS A 150 11.59 1.34 8.83
C LYS A 150 13.02 0.87 9.09
N GLY A 151 13.68 1.48 10.05
CA GLY A 151 14.97 1.04 10.56
C GLY A 151 14.87 -0.41 11.06
N LYS A 152 15.44 -1.33 10.29
CA LYS A 152 15.45 -2.77 10.56
C LYS A 152 16.48 -3.09 11.65
N ASN A 153 16.03 -3.10 12.90
CA ASN A 153 16.72 -3.80 13.99
C ASN A 153 16.45 -5.31 13.85
N GLU A 154 17.09 -5.95 12.87
CA GLU A 154 16.88 -7.36 12.55
C GLU A 154 17.79 -8.28 13.39
N LEU A 155 17.16 -9.23 14.06
CA LEU A 155 17.83 -10.44 14.55
C LEU A 155 18.40 -11.20 13.35
N ILE A 156 19.61 -11.73 13.46
CA ILE A 156 20.19 -12.54 12.39
C ILE A 156 19.50 -13.90 12.43
N THR A 157 18.49 -14.08 11.58
CA THR A 157 17.86 -15.36 11.30
C THR A 157 18.61 -16.09 10.18
N LYS A 158 18.35 -17.39 10.00
CA LYS A 158 18.99 -18.18 8.94
C LYS A 158 18.78 -17.57 7.55
N ASP A 159 17.62 -16.97 7.31
CA ASP A 159 17.29 -16.32 6.04
C ASP A 159 18.04 -14.99 5.86
N SER A 160 18.30 -14.29 6.97
CA SER A 160 19.02 -13.01 6.99
C SER A 160 20.54 -13.14 6.87
N LEU A 161 21.13 -14.35 6.98
CA LEU A 161 22.58 -14.54 6.83
C LEU A 161 23.10 -14.08 5.47
N SER A 162 22.28 -14.20 4.42
CA SER A 162 22.60 -13.76 3.06
C SER A 162 22.87 -12.25 2.96
N SER A 163 22.34 -11.46 3.90
CA SER A 163 22.49 -10.00 3.94
C SER A 163 23.76 -9.52 4.66
N VAL A 164 24.47 -10.42 5.35
CA VAL A 164 25.64 -10.07 6.17
C VAL A 164 26.91 -10.27 5.35
N SER A 165 27.67 -9.21 5.18
CA SER A 165 28.92 -9.21 4.41
C SER A 165 30.13 -9.37 5.31
N SER A 166 31.18 -10.02 4.79
CA SER A 166 32.46 -10.15 5.49
C SER A 166 32.98 -8.77 5.90
N GLY A 167 33.15 -8.60 7.20
CA GLY A 167 33.58 -7.35 7.81
C GLY A 167 32.51 -6.50 8.49
N ASP A 168 31.25 -6.91 8.44
CA ASP A 168 30.18 -6.30 9.24
C ASP A 168 30.41 -6.53 10.74
N TYR A 169 29.92 -5.59 11.56
CA TYR A 169 29.98 -5.70 13.01
C TYR A 169 28.79 -6.50 13.55
N LEU A 170 29.10 -7.52 14.34
CA LEU A 170 28.13 -8.38 14.99
C LEU A 170 28.26 -8.28 16.51
N VAL A 171 27.13 -8.41 17.20
CA VAL A 171 27.04 -8.39 18.65
C VAL A 171 26.63 -9.78 19.13
N HIS A 172 27.51 -10.44 19.88
CA HIS A 172 27.17 -11.63 20.62
C HIS A 172 26.67 -11.25 22.01
N SER A 173 25.53 -11.81 22.45
CA SER A 173 24.92 -11.54 23.76
C SER A 173 25.90 -11.60 24.94
N VAL A 174 26.81 -12.58 24.96
CA VAL A 174 27.78 -12.80 26.06
C VAL A 174 29.16 -12.15 25.84
N HIS A 175 29.62 -12.02 24.61
CA HIS A 175 31.02 -11.66 24.31
C HIS A 175 31.17 -10.24 23.77
N GLY A 176 30.05 -9.62 23.35
CA GLY A 176 30.01 -8.26 22.85
C GLY A 176 30.28 -8.16 21.36
N ILE A 177 30.86 -7.03 20.96
CA ILE A 177 30.99 -6.63 19.57
C ILE A 177 32.27 -7.21 18.95
N GLY A 178 32.09 -7.92 17.84
CA GLY A 178 33.16 -8.44 16.98
C GLY A 178 32.85 -8.21 15.50
N LYS A 179 33.75 -8.63 14.63
CA LYS A 179 33.68 -8.48 13.17
C LYS A 179 33.39 -9.83 12.53
N TYR A 180 32.43 -9.89 11.62
CA TYR A 180 32.09 -11.12 10.90
C TYR A 180 33.23 -11.55 9.97
N ALA A 181 33.62 -12.82 10.04
CA ALA A 181 34.72 -13.40 9.27
C ALA A 181 34.30 -14.54 8.34
N GLY A 182 33.00 -14.79 8.18
CA GLY A 182 32.46 -15.83 7.31
C GLY A 182 31.89 -17.04 8.04
N LEU A 183 31.42 -18.00 7.26
CA LEU A 183 31.01 -19.32 7.74
C LEU A 183 32.20 -20.28 7.71
N SER A 184 32.32 -21.10 8.74
CA SER A 184 33.33 -22.16 8.81
C SER A 184 32.70 -23.47 9.29
N ILE A 185 33.25 -24.59 8.84
CA ILE A 185 32.88 -25.90 9.32
C ILE A 185 33.89 -26.31 10.38
N VAL A 186 33.43 -26.52 11.61
CA VAL A 186 34.27 -26.86 12.76
C VAL A 186 33.79 -28.17 13.37
N GLY A 187 34.72 -29.07 13.66
CA GLY A 187 34.45 -30.33 14.35
C GLY A 187 35.21 -31.54 13.77
N PRO A 188 35.20 -32.68 14.48
CA PRO A 188 35.76 -33.93 13.98
C PRO A 188 34.97 -34.45 12.78
N VAL A 189 35.60 -35.31 11.97
CA VAL A 189 35.06 -35.81 10.68
C VAL A 189 33.62 -36.34 10.80
N ASN A 190 33.29 -37.00 11.91
CA ASN A 190 31.98 -37.61 12.15
C ASN A 190 30.92 -36.66 12.75
N ASN A 191 31.27 -35.42 13.12
CA ASN A 191 30.34 -34.46 13.71
C ASN A 191 30.72 -33.02 13.32
N LYS A 192 30.78 -32.77 12.01
CA LYS A 192 31.04 -31.45 11.46
C LYS A 192 29.83 -30.54 11.72
N LYS A 193 30.07 -29.38 12.33
CA LYS A 193 29.05 -28.36 12.52
C LYS A 193 29.39 -27.11 11.74
N GLU A 194 28.37 -26.55 11.10
CA GLU A 194 28.45 -25.23 10.48
C GLU A 194 28.38 -24.16 11.57
N CYS A 195 29.36 -23.27 11.55
CA CYS A 195 29.56 -22.23 12.54
C CYS A 195 29.77 -20.88 11.86
N LEU A 196 29.18 -19.84 12.44
CA LEU A 196 29.48 -18.45 12.16
C LEU A 196 30.79 -18.06 12.85
N SER A 197 31.77 -17.57 12.09
CA SER A 197 33.05 -17.11 12.62
C SER A 197 33.03 -15.60 12.88
N ILE A 198 33.34 -15.21 14.11
CA ILE A 198 33.42 -13.81 14.53
C ILE A 198 34.82 -13.54 15.08
N VAL A 199 35.49 -12.53 14.53
CA VAL A 199 36.82 -12.07 14.97
C VAL A 199 36.66 -10.92 15.95
N TYR A 200 37.32 -11.04 17.10
CA TYR A 200 37.38 -10.04 18.16
C TYR A 200 38.74 -9.35 18.18
N LYS A 201 38.90 -8.38 19.07
CA LYS A 201 40.18 -7.71 19.30
C LYS A 201 41.26 -8.74 19.71
N ASN A 202 42.52 -8.46 19.39
CA ASN A 202 43.67 -9.36 19.59
C ASN A 202 43.56 -10.70 18.86
N ASN A 203 42.91 -10.71 17.68
CA ASN A 203 42.75 -11.89 16.82
C ASN A 203 42.02 -13.07 17.49
N GLY A 204 41.24 -12.83 18.54
CA GLY A 204 40.41 -13.87 19.16
C GLY A 204 39.27 -14.28 18.23
N ILE A 205 39.17 -15.56 17.88
CA ILE A 205 38.12 -16.08 17.00
C ILE A 205 37.09 -16.84 17.84
N LEU A 206 35.81 -16.51 17.64
CA LEU A 206 34.68 -17.25 18.21
C LEU A 206 33.91 -17.93 17.10
N HIS A 207 33.74 -19.24 17.20
CA HIS A 207 32.87 -20.03 16.33
C HIS A 207 31.51 -20.25 17.03
N VAL A 208 30.46 -19.67 16.46
CA VAL A 208 29.09 -19.80 16.96
C VAL A 208 28.32 -20.78 16.08
N PRO A 209 27.86 -21.93 16.59
CA PRO A 209 27.05 -22.86 15.79
C PRO A 209 25.79 -22.21 15.23
N LEU A 210 25.36 -22.59 14.03
CA LEU A 210 24.14 -22.03 13.42
C LEU A 210 22.88 -22.25 14.27
N GLU A 211 22.86 -23.30 15.09
CA GLU A 211 21.80 -23.58 16.09
C GLU A 211 21.65 -22.45 17.12
N LYS A 212 22.72 -21.69 17.41
CA LYS A 212 22.76 -20.62 18.41
C LYS A 212 22.81 -19.21 17.79
N LEU A 213 22.37 -19.06 16.54
CA LEU A 213 22.32 -17.76 15.87
C LEU A 213 21.44 -16.73 16.59
N SER A 214 20.43 -17.17 17.34
CA SER A 214 19.57 -16.28 18.14
C SER A 214 20.34 -15.46 19.18
N CYS A 215 21.57 -15.85 19.52
CA CYS A 215 22.45 -15.11 20.44
C CYS A 215 23.29 -14.03 19.75
N VAL A 216 23.22 -13.92 18.42
CA VAL A 216 24.00 -12.99 17.60
C VAL A 216 23.06 -12.00 16.90
N HIS A 217 23.39 -10.73 17.02
CA HIS A 217 22.63 -9.63 16.42
C HIS A 217 23.54 -8.79 15.52
N ARG A 218 22.98 -8.17 14.49
CA ARG A 218 23.71 -7.18 13.72
C ARG A 218 23.90 -5.92 14.55
N TYR A 219 25.11 -5.34 14.54
CA TYR A 219 25.32 -4.04 15.16
C TYR A 219 24.70 -2.95 14.30
N VAL A 220 23.83 -2.12 14.89
CA VAL A 220 23.19 -0.99 14.24
C VAL A 220 23.58 0.29 14.97
N SER A 221 24.11 1.27 14.24
CA SER A 221 24.54 2.56 14.79
C SER A 221 24.51 3.66 13.72
N ASN A 222 24.24 4.88 14.13
CA ASN A 222 24.02 6.03 13.25
C ASN A 222 25.34 6.71 12.83
N ASN A 223 26.32 5.96 12.30
CA ASN A 223 27.62 6.42 11.74
C ASN A 223 28.84 6.45 12.67
N LYS A 224 28.90 5.61 13.71
CA LYS A 224 30.16 5.38 14.45
C LYS A 224 30.57 3.91 14.42
N ASN A 225 31.82 3.66 14.02
CA ASN A 225 32.42 2.33 14.15
C ASN A 225 32.54 1.97 15.63
N PRO A 226 32.03 0.80 16.05
CA PRO A 226 32.10 0.39 17.43
C PRO A 226 33.53 0.03 17.82
N THR A 227 33.85 0.21 19.10
CA THR A 227 35.05 -0.39 19.68
C THR A 227 34.86 -1.89 19.83
N MET A 228 35.72 -2.69 19.19
CA MET A 228 35.67 -4.15 19.32
C MET A 228 36.05 -4.61 20.72
N HIS A 229 35.33 -5.61 21.23
CA HIS A 229 35.62 -6.25 22.51
C HIS A 229 36.65 -7.36 22.34
N GLU A 230 37.18 -7.85 23.47
CA GLU A 230 38.18 -8.91 23.53
C GLU A 230 37.57 -10.12 24.26
N LEU A 231 37.84 -11.32 23.75
CA LEU A 231 37.32 -12.56 24.32
C LEU A 231 37.87 -12.79 25.74
N GLY A 232 37.02 -13.30 26.64
CA GLY A 232 37.38 -13.61 28.02
C GLY A 232 37.43 -12.41 28.98
N LYS A 233 37.33 -11.16 28.50
CA LYS A 233 37.30 -9.98 29.38
C LYS A 233 35.89 -9.65 29.89
N LYS A 234 35.80 -9.24 31.15
CA LYS A 234 34.52 -8.84 31.81
C LYS A 234 33.99 -7.46 31.37
N ARG A 235 34.67 -6.77 30.45
CA ARG A 235 34.32 -5.40 30.02
C ARG A 235 32.91 -5.32 29.43
N TRP A 236 32.53 -6.25 28.56
CA TRP A 236 31.19 -6.29 27.97
C TRP A 236 30.09 -6.40 29.03
N GLY A 237 30.28 -7.29 30.01
CA GLY A 237 29.34 -7.42 31.13
C GLY A 237 29.24 -6.16 31.99
N GLN A 238 30.33 -5.41 32.16
CA GLN A 238 30.30 -4.10 32.83
C GLN A 238 29.55 -3.06 32.01
N ASP A 239 29.76 -3.02 30.70
CA ASP A 239 29.08 -2.08 29.80
C ASP A 239 27.57 -2.37 29.70
N ILE A 240 27.16 -3.65 29.71
CA ILE A 240 25.75 -4.05 29.85
C ILE A 240 25.17 -3.52 31.16
N LYS A 241 25.84 -3.74 32.31
CA LYS A 241 25.35 -3.29 33.62
C LYS A 241 25.21 -1.77 33.69
N LYS A 242 26.19 -1.03 33.16
CA LYS A 242 26.12 0.44 33.06
C LYS A 242 24.93 0.89 32.21
N THR A 243 24.74 0.26 31.06
CA THR A 243 23.62 0.54 30.17
C THR A 243 22.27 0.23 30.83
N GLN A 244 22.14 -0.91 31.51
CA GLN A 244 20.92 -1.28 32.26
C GLN A 244 20.57 -0.24 33.33
N ASN A 245 21.57 0.24 34.07
CA ASN A 245 21.37 1.29 35.06
C ASN A 245 20.90 2.60 34.41
N ALA A 246 21.53 3.01 33.31
CA ALA A 246 21.12 4.20 32.57
C ALA A 246 19.69 4.09 32.04
N VAL A 247 19.33 2.94 31.45
CA VAL A 247 17.96 2.65 30.98
C VAL A 247 16.97 2.72 32.13
N SER A 248 17.28 2.12 33.29
CA SER A 248 16.42 2.17 34.48
C SER A 248 16.16 3.60 34.95
N VAL A 249 17.19 4.46 34.96
CA VAL A 249 17.05 5.88 35.30
C VAL A 249 16.12 6.59 34.33
N VAL A 250 16.27 6.36 33.03
CA VAL A 250 15.40 6.95 31.99
C VAL A 250 13.96 6.46 32.15
N SER A 251 13.75 5.17 32.36
CA SER A 251 12.42 4.57 32.56
C SER A 251 11.73 5.16 33.79
N LYS A 252 12.43 5.34 34.91
CA LYS A 252 11.88 6.00 36.11
C LYS A 252 11.45 7.44 35.83
N LYS A 253 12.26 8.19 35.08
CA LYS A 253 11.94 9.56 34.68
C LYS A 253 10.74 9.64 33.73
N LEU A 254 10.63 8.69 32.79
CA LEU A 254 9.46 8.59 31.92
C LEU A 254 8.20 8.27 32.73
N LEU A 255 8.28 7.31 33.65
CA LEU A 255 7.17 6.95 34.52
C LEU A 255 6.70 8.15 35.35
N SER A 256 7.62 8.91 35.97
CA SER A 256 7.25 10.10 36.72
C SER A 256 6.62 11.18 35.82
N LEU A 257 7.13 11.38 34.60
CA LEU A 257 6.54 12.28 33.62
C LEU A 257 5.10 11.89 33.26
N TYR A 258 4.84 10.60 33.03
CA TYR A 258 3.50 10.10 32.72
C TYR A 258 2.55 10.15 33.91
N SER A 259 3.04 9.88 35.12
CA SER A 259 2.27 10.07 36.35
C SER A 259 1.85 11.53 36.51
N ASN A 260 2.76 12.47 36.28
CA ASN A 260 2.46 13.90 36.31
C ASN A 260 1.48 14.31 35.19
N LYS A 261 1.58 13.72 33.99
CA LYS A 261 0.63 13.95 32.89
C LYS A 261 -0.79 13.46 33.18
N LYS A 262 -0.97 12.47 34.07
CA LYS A 262 -2.29 11.99 34.47
C LYS A 262 -3.01 12.94 35.43
N ILE A 263 -2.28 13.85 36.07
CA ILE A 263 -2.89 14.90 36.89
C ILE A 263 -3.69 15.80 35.95
N PRO A 264 -4.99 16.05 36.23
CA PRO A 264 -5.82 16.88 35.38
C PRO A 264 -5.20 18.27 35.25
N ARG A 265 -5.04 18.73 34.01
CA ARG A 265 -4.58 20.09 33.73
C ARG A 265 -5.74 21.05 34.02
N GLY A 266 -5.42 22.25 34.49
CA GLY A 266 -6.44 23.28 34.74
C GLY A 266 -7.08 23.88 33.48
N PHE A 267 -6.56 23.55 32.29
CA PHE A 267 -7.07 24.03 31.01
C PHE A 267 -7.58 22.87 30.16
N SER A 268 -8.79 23.02 29.63
CA SER A 268 -9.42 22.08 28.70
C SER A 268 -9.68 22.78 27.37
N TYR A 269 -9.33 22.14 26.26
CA TYR A 269 -9.64 22.62 24.92
C TYR A 269 -11.14 22.42 24.62
N ALA A 270 -11.72 23.32 23.82
CA ALA A 270 -13.08 23.15 23.30
C ALA A 270 -13.10 21.99 22.28
N LYS A 271 -14.16 21.19 22.29
CA LYS A 271 -14.25 19.93 21.52
C LYS A 271 -14.42 20.13 20.02
N LYS A 272 -15.04 21.24 19.60
CA LYS A 272 -15.21 21.63 18.20
C LYS A 272 -15.53 23.12 18.15
N ASP A 273 -14.89 23.82 17.24
CA ASP A 273 -15.07 25.24 16.98
C ASP A 273 -15.25 25.42 15.47
N ASP A 274 -16.05 26.38 15.03
CA ASP A 274 -16.34 26.59 13.60
C ASP A 274 -15.04 26.90 12.82
N LEU A 275 -14.08 27.53 13.48
CA LEU A 275 -12.73 27.78 12.97
C LEU A 275 -11.94 26.50 12.70
N LEU A 276 -12.11 25.46 13.53
CA LEU A 276 -11.42 24.19 13.34
C LEU A 276 -11.93 23.47 12.09
N SER A 277 -13.24 23.47 11.87
CA SER A 277 -13.82 22.85 10.67
C SER A 277 -13.47 23.60 9.39
N ALA A 278 -13.45 24.94 9.41
CA ALA A 278 -12.97 25.71 8.26
C ALA A 278 -11.48 25.44 7.94
N LEU A 279 -10.66 25.17 8.96
CA LEU A 279 -9.26 24.78 8.79
C LEU A 279 -9.13 23.36 8.23
N GLU A 280 -9.89 22.40 8.75
CA GLU A 280 -9.97 21.02 8.24
C GLU A 280 -10.33 21.01 6.75
N ASP A 281 -11.36 21.76 6.36
CA ASP A 281 -11.83 21.85 4.96
C ASP A 281 -10.82 22.56 4.05
N SER A 282 -9.93 23.39 4.60
CA SER A 282 -8.88 24.07 3.83
C SER A 282 -7.72 23.15 3.47
N PHE A 283 -7.59 22.00 4.14
CA PHE A 283 -6.51 21.05 3.91
C PHE A 283 -6.82 20.15 2.70
N PRO A 284 -6.01 20.19 1.61
CA PRO A 284 -6.32 19.47 0.36
C PRO A 284 -5.94 17.98 0.41
N PHE A 285 -5.72 17.42 1.60
CA PHE A 285 -5.23 16.05 1.79
C PHE A 285 -6.25 15.23 2.58
N ILE A 286 -6.39 13.95 2.22
CA ILE A 286 -7.22 13.00 2.95
C ILE A 286 -6.45 12.55 4.21
N GLU A 287 -7.10 12.52 5.38
CA GLU A 287 -6.52 11.99 6.59
C GLU A 287 -6.12 10.51 6.42
N THR A 288 -4.91 10.17 6.84
CA THR A 288 -4.31 8.82 6.72
C THR A 288 -4.69 7.90 7.86
#